data_AF-A0A7Y9VZT8-F1
#
_entry.id   AF-A0A7Y9VZT8-F1
#
_cell.length_a   1.000
_cell.length_b   1.000
_cell.length_c   1.000
_cell.angle_alpha   90.00
_cell.angle_beta   90.00
_cell.angle_gamma   90.00
#
_symmetry.space_group_name_H-M   'P 1'
#
loop_
_entity.id
_entity.type
_entity.pdbx_description
1 polymer ?
#
loop_
_entity_poly.entity_id
_entity_poly.type
_entity_poly.pdbx_seq_one_letter_code
_entity_poly.pdbx_strand_id
1 'polypeptide(L)'
;MPSNSHLVNPDPIKIRRLFTTPLASLQYPGAAKLNSQLKTIITTRMAQDRSGAQRSNDGGWQSANDFHDWGEEASDALVKFAKAFAV
;
A
#
# COMPACT_ATOMS: atom_id res chain seq x y z
N MET A 1 -18.74 10.74 -52.61
CA MET A 1 -17.52 10.89 -51.78
C MET A 1 -17.35 9.59 -51.00
N PRO A 2 -16.48 8.63 -51.38
CA PRO A 2 -16.23 7.51 -50.50
C PRO A 2 -15.35 7.98 -49.34
N SER A 3 -15.87 7.80 -48.13
CA SER A 3 -15.25 8.08 -46.85
C SER A 3 -13.93 7.33 -46.70
N ASN A 4 -12.91 8.03 -46.20
CA ASN A 4 -11.58 7.51 -45.93
C ASN A 4 -11.65 6.27 -45.00
N SER A 5 -11.50 5.10 -45.62
CA SER A 5 -10.55 4.05 -45.24
C SER A 5 -10.41 3.72 -43.75
N HIS A 6 -10.93 2.57 -43.34
CA HIS A 6 -10.28 1.79 -42.28
C HIS A 6 -8.95 1.27 -42.85
N LEU A 7 -7.89 2.09 -42.74
CA LEU A 7 -6.54 1.81 -43.27
C LEU A 7 -5.85 0.62 -42.57
N VAL A 8 -6.43 0.12 -41.48
CA VAL A 8 -5.84 -0.91 -40.63
C VAL A 8 -6.90 -1.94 -40.24
N ASN A 9 -6.55 -3.23 -40.43
CA ASN A 9 -7.24 -4.37 -39.85
C ASN A 9 -6.74 -4.59 -38.40
N PRO A 10 -7.60 -4.52 -37.37
CA PRO A 10 -7.20 -4.70 -35.98
C PRO A 10 -6.99 -6.17 -35.57
N ASP A 11 -7.59 -7.14 -36.26
CA ASP A 11 -7.55 -8.56 -35.90
C ASP A 11 -6.13 -9.16 -35.70
N PRO A 12 -5.12 -8.82 -36.52
CA PRO A 12 -3.77 -9.34 -36.33
C PRO A 12 -2.91 -8.58 -35.31
N ILE A 13 -3.41 -7.51 -34.67
CA ILE A 13 -2.62 -6.68 -33.76
C ILE A 13 -2.22 -7.50 -32.52
N LYS A 14 -0.92 -7.56 -32.25
CA LYS A 14 -0.34 -8.22 -31.06
C LYS A 14 0.13 -7.18 -30.06
N ILE A 15 -0.58 -7.03 -28.94
CA ILE A 15 -0.14 -6.18 -27.83
C ILE A 15 0.85 -6.97 -26.97
N ARG A 16 2.06 -6.43 -26.78
CA ARG A 16 3.09 -7.00 -25.89
C ARG A 16 3.39 -6.01 -24.77
N ARG A 17 3.17 -6.43 -23.52
CA ARG A 17 3.57 -5.67 -22.32
C ARG A 17 4.97 -6.12 -21.92
N LEU A 18 5.98 -5.38 -22.33
CA LEU A 18 7.38 -5.66 -21.98
C LEU A 18 7.79 -4.79 -20.79
N PHE A 19 8.31 -5.41 -19.73
CA PHE A 19 8.82 -4.75 -18.52
C PHE A 19 7.79 -3.88 -17.77
N THR A 20 6.51 -4.23 -17.81
CA THR A 20 5.49 -3.46 -17.09
C THR A 20 5.55 -3.74 -15.59
N THR A 21 5.76 -2.70 -14.79
CA THR A 21 5.57 -2.72 -13.33
C THR A 21 4.21 -2.09 -13.03
N PRO A 22 3.11 -2.87 -12.98
CA PRO A 22 1.80 -2.31 -12.68
C PRO A 22 1.78 -1.76 -11.26
N LEU A 23 1.34 -0.51 -11.12
CA LEU A 23 1.12 0.14 -9.84
C LEU A 23 -0.38 0.20 -9.56
N ALA A 24 -0.82 -0.49 -8.52
CA ALA A 24 -2.18 -0.40 -8.00
C ALA A 24 -2.19 0.50 -6.77
N SER A 25 -3.20 1.36 -6.65
CA SER A 25 -3.31 2.32 -5.54
C SER A 25 -4.77 2.55 -5.18
N LEU A 26 -5.05 2.67 -3.89
CA LEU A 26 -6.35 3.04 -3.37
C LEU A 26 -6.21 3.73 -2.00
N GLN A 27 -7.24 4.47 -1.61
CA GLN A 27 -7.29 5.18 -0.34
C GLN A 27 -8.11 4.38 0.67
N TYR A 28 -7.60 4.23 1.90
CA TYR A 28 -8.39 3.68 3.01
C TYR A 28 -9.60 4.59 3.33
N PRO A 29 -10.84 4.07 3.37
CA PRO A 29 -12.01 4.85 3.76
C PRO A 29 -11.88 5.42 5.18
N GLY A 30 -11.92 6.74 5.34
CA GLY A 30 -11.72 7.37 6.65
C GLY A 30 -10.27 7.39 7.14
N ALA A 31 -9.30 7.39 6.21
CA ALA A 31 -7.87 7.38 6.52
C ALA A 31 -7.41 8.44 7.53
N ALA A 32 -8.03 9.62 7.58
CA ALA A 32 -7.67 10.65 8.56
C ALA A 32 -7.87 10.16 10.01
N LYS A 33 -9.01 9.50 10.28
CA LYS A 33 -9.31 8.92 11.60
C LYS A 33 -8.34 7.78 11.91
N LEU A 34 -8.16 6.86 10.96
CA LEU A 34 -7.25 5.72 11.12
C LEU A 34 -5.82 6.19 11.42
N ASN A 35 -5.30 7.15 10.65
CA ASN A 35 -3.96 7.70 10.84
C ASN A 35 -3.80 8.37 12.21
N SER A 36 -4.83 9.06 12.70
CA SER A 36 -4.79 9.62 14.06
C SER A 36 -4.65 8.53 15.13
N GLN A 37 -5.41 7.43 15.00
CA GLN A 37 -5.35 6.31 15.94
C GLN A 37 -3.99 5.59 15.86
N LEU A 38 -3.52 5.28 14.65
CA LEU A 38 -2.23 4.65 14.40
C LEU A 38 -1.07 5.50 14.91
N LYS A 39 -1.14 6.83 14.73
CA LYS A 39 -0.11 7.73 15.26
C LYS A 39 0.01 7.62 16.78
N THR A 40 -1.11 7.61 17.50
CA THR A 40 -1.10 7.42 18.96
C THR A 40 -0.41 6.11 19.34
N ILE A 41 -0.85 5.00 18.73
CA ILE A 41 -0.27 3.67 18.94
C ILE A 41 1.26 3.67 18.72
N ILE A 42 1.70 4.17 17.57
CA ILE A 42 3.12 4.21 17.18
C ILE A 42 3.93 5.04 18.16
N THR A 43 3.45 6.22 18.54
CA THR A 43 4.16 7.09 19.48
C THR A 43 4.24 6.51 20.89
N THR A 44 3.21 5.80 21.34
CA THR A 44 3.23 5.07 22.62
C THR A 44 4.27 3.96 22.60
N ARG A 45 4.28 3.13 21.55
CA ARG A 45 5.27 2.05 21.39
C ARG A 45 6.70 2.59 21.27
N MET A 46 6.90 3.65 20.50
CA MET A 46 8.20 4.35 20.42
C MET A 46 8.64 4.91 21.78
N ALA A 47 7.71 5.36 22.61
CA ALA A 47 8.04 5.82 23.96
C ALA A 47 8.46 4.67 24.88
N GLN A 48 7.89 3.48 24.69
CA GLN A 48 8.21 2.26 25.44
C GLN A 48 9.51 1.59 24.98
N ASP A 49 9.81 1.66 23.68
CA ASP A 49 11.05 1.17 23.07
C ASP A 49 11.64 2.26 22.18
N ARG A 50 12.53 3.08 22.74
CA ARG A 50 13.17 4.19 22.01
C ARG A 50 14.18 3.73 20.97
N SER A 51 14.76 2.55 21.18
CA SER A 51 15.74 1.97 20.26
C SER A 51 15.04 1.46 19.01
N GLY A 52 13.85 0.86 19.17
CA GLY A 52 13.15 0.19 18.07
C GLY A 52 13.97 -0.99 17.53
N ALA A 53 13.53 -1.53 16.40
CA ALA A 53 14.28 -2.55 15.69
C ALA A 53 15.61 -1.99 15.18
N GLN A 54 16.73 -2.52 15.70
CA GLN A 54 18.07 -2.15 15.27
C GLN A 54 18.36 -2.71 13.87
N ARG A 55 18.25 -1.86 12.85
CA ARG A 55 18.50 -2.17 11.43
C ARG A 55 19.33 -1.04 10.82
N SER A 56 19.27 -0.85 9.50
CA SER A 56 19.82 0.33 8.83
C SER A 56 18.98 1.60 9.07
N ASN A 57 18.29 1.72 10.22
CA ASN A 57 17.29 2.76 10.49
C ASN A 57 17.92 4.13 10.80
N ASP A 58 18.93 4.53 10.04
CA ASP A 58 19.53 5.86 10.12
C ASP A 58 18.45 6.93 9.99
N GLY A 59 18.27 7.72 11.06
CA GLY A 59 17.37 8.86 11.10
C GLY A 59 15.91 8.56 11.50
N GLY A 60 15.57 7.34 11.96
CA GLY A 60 14.19 7.04 12.35
C GLY A 60 13.99 5.88 13.31
N TRP A 61 12.77 5.81 13.83
CA TRP A 61 12.28 4.67 14.61
C TRP A 61 11.48 3.73 13.73
N GLN A 62 11.72 2.43 13.87
CA GLN A 62 10.95 1.38 13.23
C GLN A 62 10.63 0.31 14.28
N SER A 63 9.42 -0.24 14.24
CA SER A 63 9.06 -1.40 15.06
C SER A 63 9.70 -2.70 14.57
N ALA A 64 9.56 -3.76 15.36
CA ALA A 64 9.74 -5.12 14.86
C ALA A 64 8.73 -5.44 13.73
N ASN A 65 8.90 -6.61 13.09
CA ASN A 65 7.97 -7.09 12.05
C ASN A 65 6.69 -7.71 12.66
N ASP A 66 6.15 -7.08 13.71
CA ASP A 66 5.08 -7.60 14.56
C ASP A 66 3.80 -6.74 14.48
N PHE A 67 3.70 -5.79 13.54
CA PHE A 67 2.55 -4.87 13.43
C PHE A 67 1.18 -5.55 13.40
N HIS A 68 1.12 -6.77 12.87
CA HIS A 68 -0.10 -7.58 12.80
C HIS A 68 -0.51 -8.23 14.14
N ASP A 69 0.42 -8.26 15.11
CA ASP A 69 0.21 -8.83 16.44
C ASP A 69 -0.07 -7.75 17.49
N TRP A 70 -0.16 -6.47 17.08
CA TRP A 70 -0.33 -5.37 18.01
C TRP A 70 -1.69 -5.38 18.72
N GLY A 71 -2.70 -6.02 18.12
CA GLY A 71 -4.00 -6.30 18.74
C GLY A 71 -4.85 -5.06 19.02
N GLU A 72 -4.55 -3.95 18.36
CA GLU A 72 -5.30 -2.70 18.48
C GLU A 72 -6.25 -2.56 17.28
N GLU A 73 -7.46 -2.03 17.52
CA GLU A 73 -8.51 -1.97 16.49
C GLU A 73 -8.02 -1.32 15.18
N ALA A 74 -7.21 -0.26 15.28
CA ALA A 74 -6.66 0.43 14.12
C ALA A 74 -5.58 -0.36 13.37
N SER A 75 -4.72 -1.11 14.06
CA SER A 75 -3.72 -1.97 13.41
C SER A 75 -4.42 -3.12 12.67
N ASP A 76 -5.40 -3.74 13.31
CA ASP A 76 -6.16 -4.86 12.76
C ASP A 76 -6.98 -4.44 11.55
N ALA A 77 -7.60 -3.26 11.61
CA ALA A 77 -8.36 -2.69 10.49
C ALA A 77 -7.47 -2.45 9.26
N LEU A 78 -6.27 -1.88 9.45
CA LEU A 78 -5.32 -1.65 8.36
C LEU A 78 -4.84 -2.98 7.75
N VAL A 79 -4.47 -3.96 8.58
CA VAL A 79 -4.03 -5.28 8.11
C VAL A 79 -5.13 -6.00 7.34
N LYS A 80 -6.37 -5.99 7.85
CA LYS A 80 -7.52 -6.59 7.17
C LYS A 80 -7.79 -5.95 5.81
N PHE A 81 -7.73 -4.62 5.73
CA PHE A 81 -7.93 -3.88 4.49
C PHE A 81 -6.84 -4.14 3.46
N ALA A 82 -5.57 -4.13 3.89
CA ALA A 82 -4.44 -4.45 3.02
C ALA A 82 -4.52 -5.88 2.47
N LYS A 83 -4.92 -6.85 3.31
CA LYS A 83 -5.17 -8.23 2.87
C LYS A 83 -6.29 -8.32 1.84
N ALA A 84 -7.38 -7.56 2.00
CA ALA A 84 -8.48 -7.55 1.04
C ALA A 84 -8.09 -6.91 -0.31
N PHE A 85 -7.16 -5.94 -0.32
CA PHE A 85 -6.65 -5.33 -1.55
C PHE A 85 -5.68 -6.23 -2.32
N ALA A 86 -4.96 -7.11 -1.62
CA ALA A 86 -3.96 -8.00 -2.22
C ALA A 86 -4.57 -9.23 -2.93
N VAL A 87 -5.89 -9.38 -2.95
CA VAL A 87 -6.62 -10.52 -3.56
C VAL A 87 -7.01 -10.23 -5.00
#